data_AF-A0A8T0EFC6-F1
#
_entry.id   AF-A0A8T0EFC6-F1
#
_cell.length_a   1.000
_cell.length_b   1.000
_cell.length_c   1.000
_cell.angle_alpha   90.00
_cell.angle_beta   90.00
_cell.angle_gamma   90.00
#
_symmetry.space_group_name_H-M   'P 1'
#
loop_
_entity.id
_entity.type
_entity.pdbx_description
1 polymer ?
#
loop_
_entity_poly.entity_id
_entity_poly.type
_entity_poly.pdbx_seq_one_letter_code
_entity_poly.pdbx_strand_id
1 'polypeptide(L)'
;MELDYEAFIEGRLQVDGRMQFNGRTRLTKLEDAKNIAKYSFHCHRSVTYLDLSLQEYSVYKKRFPNERKFYHKYVCTDQGLQKCLQPLREYEKTILLQNFHLDISKEREPASGNVEYSTVNQNRIYDCETVYEVIPEKYIYEYYLTRYIEKALEKNTEKLSIIKLCLKFLKNKDFQTFFIKPGNKRRFIPLIIKYCSDFELLVNVLKMISFDIWIIYDSEPDQLEFFLYRVHALKEGRKALEKDMIYMGYANSMKKSVEILLKYQNCPKFSRRSYQYALRNLISKRRRFDSAELMHLVKPTENKFQGILTFLAFKEKSDAAFQHLRLLWRSLPMCFITLNEFKYMFGPMLDPEEIIEIYNFYTDIIEQHAPSCQPRMLKHYCRLKIRNLLYEQERLHDGIDELGLPLDLQLYLKLKK
;
A
#
# COMPACT_ATOMS: atom_id res chain seq x y z
N MET A 1 11.40 -26.43 -14.22
CA MET A 1 10.16 -25.64 -14.37
C MET A 1 10.47 -24.59 -15.43
N GLU A 2 10.39 -24.99 -16.69
CA GLU A 2 10.52 -24.08 -17.83
C GLU A 2 9.29 -23.19 -17.81
N LEU A 3 9.48 -21.93 -17.45
CA LEU A 3 8.45 -20.92 -17.56
C LEU A 3 8.14 -20.77 -19.04
N ASP A 4 6.89 -21.04 -19.40
CA ASP A 4 6.32 -20.82 -20.71
C ASP A 4 6.50 -19.33 -21.09
N TYR A 5 7.58 -19.08 -21.84
CA TYR A 5 7.98 -17.76 -22.33
C TYR A 5 6.93 -17.17 -23.29
N GLU A 6 6.05 -17.99 -23.86
CA GLU A 6 4.98 -17.53 -24.75
C GLU A 6 3.84 -16.84 -23.98
N ALA A 7 3.54 -17.31 -22.76
CA ALA A 7 2.56 -16.65 -21.89
C ALA A 7 3.02 -15.27 -21.39
N PHE A 8 4.34 -15.01 -21.39
CA PHE A 8 4.93 -13.70 -21.10
C PHE A 8 4.74 -12.69 -22.25
N ILE A 9 4.57 -13.17 -23.49
CA ILE A 9 4.46 -12.34 -24.70
C ILE A 9 3.00 -11.96 -25.02
N GLU A 10 2.03 -12.82 -24.70
CA GLU A 10 0.61 -12.55 -25.02
C GLU A 10 -0.07 -11.51 -24.11
N GLY A 11 0.53 -11.20 -22.96
CA GLY A 11 0.06 -10.14 -22.08
C GLY A 11 0.57 -8.77 -22.53
N ARG A 12 -0.05 -8.17 -23.57
CA ARG A 12 0.25 -6.81 -24.08
C ARG A 12 0.61 -5.84 -22.94
N LEU A 13 1.92 -5.61 -22.78
CA LEU A 13 2.53 -4.72 -21.79
C LEU A 13 2.74 -3.38 -22.50
N GLN A 14 1.91 -2.40 -22.17
CA GLN A 14 2.04 -1.04 -22.68
C GLN A 14 2.88 -0.24 -21.68
N VAL A 15 4.19 -0.24 -21.81
CA VAL A 15 5.11 0.45 -20.89
C VAL A 15 5.53 1.78 -21.49
N ASP A 16 4.96 2.92 -21.12
CA ASP A 16 5.57 4.20 -21.54
C ASP A 16 6.86 4.41 -20.75
N GLY A 17 7.99 4.46 -21.46
CA GLY A 17 9.30 4.75 -20.90
C GLY A 17 9.66 6.22 -21.12
N ARG A 18 10.30 6.85 -20.14
CA ARG A 18 11.02 8.11 -20.37
C ARG A 18 12.44 7.78 -20.79
N MET A 19 12.86 8.31 -21.93
CA MET A 19 14.25 8.26 -22.42
C MET A 19 14.87 9.66 -22.26
N GLN A 20 16.10 9.76 -21.78
CA GLN A 20 16.86 11.01 -21.83
C GLN A 20 17.83 11.00 -23.02
N PHE A 21 17.78 12.08 -23.79
CA PHE A 21 18.54 12.33 -25.01
C PHE A 21 19.28 13.66 -24.89
N ASN A 22 20.61 13.67 -24.71
CA ASN A 22 21.41 14.92 -24.71
C ASN A 22 20.79 16.06 -23.86
N GLY A 23 20.30 15.74 -22.65
CA GLY A 23 19.61 16.71 -21.76
C GLY A 23 18.14 17.03 -22.11
N ARG A 24 17.56 16.42 -23.14
CA ARG A 24 16.13 16.48 -23.50
C ARG A 24 15.45 15.14 -23.22
N THR A 25 14.35 15.15 -22.47
CA THR A 25 13.61 13.92 -22.16
C THR A 25 12.58 13.65 -23.27
N ARG A 26 12.59 12.47 -23.88
CA ARG A 26 11.61 12.02 -24.88
C ARG A 26 10.82 10.84 -24.34
N LEU A 27 9.49 10.94 -24.38
CA LEU A 27 8.59 9.87 -23.95
C LEU A 27 8.44 8.89 -25.13
N THR A 28 8.80 7.62 -24.92
CA THR A 28 8.65 6.56 -25.94
C THR A 28 7.76 5.46 -25.38
N LYS A 29 6.67 5.16 -26.07
CA LYS A 29 5.75 4.07 -25.69
C LYS A 29 6.35 2.71 -26.05
N LEU A 30 6.51 1.83 -25.08
CA LEU A 30 6.96 0.45 -25.27
C LEU A 30 5.73 -0.46 -25.20
N GLU A 31 4.99 -0.54 -26.31
CA GLU A 31 3.64 -1.12 -26.30
C GLU A 31 3.58 -2.65 -26.44
N ASP A 32 4.70 -3.27 -26.76
CA ASP A 32 4.81 -4.70 -27.03
C ASP A 32 6.21 -5.24 -26.71
N ALA A 33 6.32 -6.56 -26.60
CA ALA A 33 7.59 -7.26 -26.37
C ALA A 33 8.65 -6.90 -27.43
N LYS A 34 8.21 -6.57 -28.64
CA LYS A 34 9.05 -6.12 -29.76
C LYS A 34 9.70 -4.76 -29.49
N ASN A 35 8.97 -3.79 -28.95
CA ASN A 35 9.50 -2.49 -28.56
C ASN A 35 10.40 -2.63 -27.33
N ILE A 36 10.02 -3.45 -26.34
CA ILE A 36 10.84 -3.71 -25.15
C ILE A 36 12.19 -4.33 -25.54
N ALA A 37 12.19 -5.38 -26.37
CA ALA A 37 13.41 -6.02 -26.85
C ALA A 37 14.27 -5.08 -27.72
N LYS A 38 13.62 -4.26 -28.56
CA LYS A 38 14.30 -3.28 -29.43
C LYS A 38 15.06 -2.19 -28.67
N TYR A 39 14.62 -1.84 -27.47
CA TYR A 39 15.22 -0.75 -26.67
C TYR A 39 15.89 -1.25 -25.37
N SER A 40 16.00 -2.57 -25.18
CA SER A 40 16.73 -3.18 -24.06
C SER A 40 18.23 -3.24 -24.36
N PHE A 41 19.05 -2.72 -23.44
CA PHE A 41 20.52 -2.78 -23.52
C PHE A 41 21.11 -4.12 -23.07
N HIS A 42 20.28 -5.09 -22.69
CA HIS A 42 20.76 -6.45 -22.52
C HIS A 42 20.92 -7.10 -23.89
N CYS A 43 22.16 -7.09 -24.39
CA CYS A 43 22.59 -7.85 -25.56
C CYS A 43 22.00 -9.26 -25.50
N HIS A 44 21.15 -9.60 -26.47
CA HIS A 44 20.73 -10.96 -26.68
C HIS A 44 21.96 -11.79 -27.06
N ARG A 45 22.51 -12.56 -26.11
CA ARG A 45 23.62 -13.50 -26.35
C ARG A 45 23.33 -14.51 -27.47
N SER A 46 22.07 -14.62 -27.88
CA SER A 46 21.56 -15.61 -28.84
C SER A 46 21.40 -15.09 -30.28
N VAL A 47 21.72 -13.82 -30.58
CA VAL A 47 21.57 -13.28 -31.95
C VAL A 47 22.92 -12.83 -32.48
N THR A 48 23.49 -13.63 -33.37
CA THR A 48 24.77 -13.35 -34.01
C THR A 48 24.61 -12.46 -35.24
N TYR A 49 25.68 -11.80 -35.67
CA TYR A 49 25.72 -11.07 -36.95
C TYR A 49 25.34 -11.97 -38.14
N LEU A 50 25.61 -13.27 -38.03
CA LEU A 50 25.26 -14.28 -39.03
C LEU A 50 23.74 -14.45 -39.17
N ASP A 51 23.00 -14.46 -38.05
CA ASP A 51 21.53 -14.60 -38.05
C ASP A 51 20.83 -13.43 -38.76
N LEU A 52 21.45 -12.25 -38.76
CA LEU A 52 20.98 -11.05 -39.48
C LEU A 52 21.51 -10.95 -40.92
N SER A 53 22.44 -11.82 -41.32
CA SER A 53 23.00 -11.89 -42.68
C SER A 53 22.30 -12.92 -43.56
N LEU A 54 21.69 -13.94 -42.97
CA LEU A 54 21.03 -15.08 -43.65
C LEU A 54 19.57 -14.81 -44.06
N GLN A 55 19.28 -13.59 -44.51
CA GLN A 55 18.04 -13.16 -45.20
C GLN A 55 16.70 -13.17 -44.46
N GLU A 56 16.48 -13.94 -43.38
CA GLU A 56 15.19 -13.93 -42.64
C GLU A 56 14.84 -12.58 -41.99
N TYR A 57 15.85 -11.75 -41.70
CA TYR A 57 15.69 -10.41 -41.12
C TYR A 57 16.23 -9.29 -42.04
N SER A 58 16.31 -9.53 -43.35
CA SER A 58 16.83 -8.57 -44.35
C SER A 58 16.05 -7.24 -44.44
N VAL A 59 14.79 -7.22 -43.99
CA VAL A 59 13.94 -6.02 -43.93
C VAL A 59 14.52 -4.94 -42.99
N TYR A 60 15.45 -5.31 -42.10
CA TYR A 60 16.13 -4.41 -41.18
C TYR A 60 17.43 -3.79 -41.75
N LYS A 61 17.79 -4.06 -43.02
CA LYS A 61 19.03 -3.59 -43.67
C LYS A 61 18.86 -2.57 -44.80
N LYS A 62 17.63 -2.17 -45.19
CA LYS A 62 17.47 -1.26 -46.34
C LYS A 62 18.03 0.15 -46.06
N ARG A 63 19.03 0.55 -46.84
CA ARG A 63 19.60 1.91 -46.91
C ARG A 63 18.53 2.92 -47.35
N PHE A 64 18.55 4.09 -46.72
CA PHE A 64 17.67 5.22 -47.04
C PHE A 64 18.02 5.87 -48.39
N PRO A 65 17.02 6.18 -49.23
CA PRO A 65 17.04 7.36 -50.08
C PRO A 65 16.13 8.44 -49.47
N ASN A 66 16.76 9.55 -49.03
CA ASN A 66 16.29 10.95 -49.01
C ASN A 66 14.83 11.36 -48.74
N GLU A 67 13.97 10.57 -48.11
CA GLU A 67 12.61 11.02 -47.76
C GLU A 67 12.38 11.11 -46.25
N ARG A 68 11.88 12.28 -45.82
CA ARG A 68 11.55 12.69 -44.43
C ARG A 68 10.33 11.93 -43.87
N LYS A 69 10.32 10.60 -43.93
CA LYS A 69 9.37 9.73 -43.22
C LYS A 69 10.13 8.58 -42.58
N PHE A 70 10.44 8.74 -41.30
CA PHE A 70 11.18 7.74 -40.52
C PHE A 70 10.27 6.55 -40.20
N TYR A 71 10.51 5.42 -40.86
CA TYR A 71 9.98 4.12 -40.45
C TYR A 71 11.05 3.30 -39.72
N HIS A 72 10.66 2.85 -38.53
CA HIS A 72 11.49 2.28 -37.49
C HIS A 72 11.89 0.82 -37.70
N LYS A 73 13.15 0.53 -38.08
CA LYS A 73 13.74 -0.83 -38.05
C LYS A 73 15.26 -0.78 -37.90
N TYR A 74 15.77 -0.66 -36.67
CA TYR A 74 17.19 -0.78 -36.35
C TYR A 74 17.37 -1.82 -35.24
N VAL A 75 18.33 -2.72 -35.42
CA VAL A 75 18.79 -3.70 -34.41
C VAL A 75 20.28 -3.47 -34.23
N CYS A 76 20.71 -3.11 -33.03
CA CYS A 76 22.11 -2.92 -32.70
C CYS A 76 22.73 -4.29 -32.33
N THR A 77 23.83 -4.66 -32.97
CA THR A 77 24.60 -5.89 -32.64
C THR A 77 25.89 -5.48 -31.95
N ASP A 78 26.52 -6.36 -31.16
CA ASP A 78 27.82 -6.08 -30.52
C ASP A 78 28.88 -5.61 -31.52
N GLN A 79 28.91 -6.21 -32.72
CA GLN A 79 29.83 -5.83 -33.79
C GLN A 79 29.44 -4.50 -34.44
N GLY A 80 28.14 -4.20 -34.54
CA GLY A 80 27.63 -2.90 -34.97
C GLY A 80 27.95 -1.80 -33.97
N LEU A 81 27.80 -2.08 -32.67
CA LEU A 81 28.15 -1.21 -31.57
C LEU A 81 29.67 -0.95 -31.55
N GLN A 82 30.50 -2.00 -31.68
CA GLN A 82 31.96 -1.84 -31.80
C GLN A 82 32.36 -0.94 -32.98
N LYS A 83 31.72 -1.09 -34.16
CA LYS A 83 31.96 -0.24 -35.33
C LYS A 83 31.46 1.19 -35.15
N CYS A 84 30.35 1.39 -34.44
CA CYS A 84 29.82 2.72 -34.11
C CYS A 84 30.66 3.43 -33.04
N LEU A 85 31.29 2.68 -32.13
CA LEU A 85 32.14 3.19 -31.05
C LEU A 85 33.63 3.30 -31.44
N GLN A 86 34.02 2.86 -32.65
CA GLN A 86 35.38 3.02 -33.19
C GLN A 86 35.93 4.47 -33.20
N PRO A 87 35.12 5.54 -33.33
CA PRO A 87 35.63 6.92 -33.30
C PRO A 87 35.93 7.47 -31.89
N LEU A 88 35.54 6.76 -30.82
CA LEU A 88 35.80 7.21 -29.45
C LEU A 88 37.24 6.89 -29.04
N ARG A 89 37.85 7.78 -28.26
CA ARG A 89 39.18 7.50 -27.70
C ARG A 89 39.09 6.24 -26.85
N GLU A 90 40.10 5.38 -26.96
CA GLU A 90 40.17 4.08 -26.28
C GLU A 90 39.90 4.19 -24.77
N TYR A 91 40.31 5.29 -24.16
CA TYR A 91 40.03 5.66 -22.77
C TYR A 91 38.53 5.89 -22.48
N GLU A 92 37.81 6.66 -23.32
CA GLU A 92 36.38 6.96 -23.15
C GLU A 92 35.52 5.71 -23.39
N LYS A 93 35.93 4.88 -24.36
CA LYS A 93 35.35 3.56 -24.65
C LYS A 93 35.49 2.62 -23.45
N THR A 94 36.66 2.60 -22.81
CA THR A 94 36.96 1.75 -21.65
C THR A 94 36.16 2.18 -20.42
N ILE A 95 36.07 3.49 -20.16
CA ILE A 95 35.25 4.03 -19.05
C ILE A 95 33.77 3.75 -19.24
N LEU A 96 33.23 3.94 -20.47
CA LEU A 96 31.83 3.64 -20.76
C LEU A 96 31.53 2.14 -20.59
N LEU A 97 32.39 1.27 -21.09
CA LEU A 97 32.18 -0.18 -20.96
C LEU A 97 32.32 -0.65 -19.50
N GLN A 98 33.27 -0.10 -18.74
CA GLN A 98 33.48 -0.43 -17.32
C GLN A 98 32.35 0.09 -16.42
N ASN A 99 31.90 1.34 -16.63
CA ASN A 99 30.84 1.95 -15.82
C ASN A 99 29.49 1.25 -15.97
N PHE A 100 29.25 0.56 -17.09
CA PHE A 100 28.03 -0.21 -17.35
C PHE A 100 28.22 -1.73 -17.25
N HIS A 101 29.36 -2.20 -16.73
CA HIS A 101 29.70 -3.63 -16.56
C HIS A 101 29.62 -4.46 -17.87
N LEU A 102 30.04 -3.88 -18.99
CA LEU A 102 30.03 -4.48 -20.34
C LEU A 102 31.39 -5.06 -20.75
N ASP A 103 32.23 -5.47 -19.79
CA ASP A 103 33.60 -5.92 -20.08
C ASP A 103 33.65 -7.03 -21.16
N ILE A 104 34.49 -6.80 -22.16
CA ILE A 104 34.81 -7.77 -23.22
C ILE A 104 35.87 -8.73 -22.65
N SER A 105 35.75 -10.03 -22.96
CA SER A 105 36.78 -11.03 -22.63
C SER A 105 38.14 -10.60 -23.21
N LYS A 106 39.21 -10.66 -22.38
CA LYS A 106 40.60 -10.24 -22.72
C LYS A 106 41.19 -10.82 -24.01
N GLU A 107 40.56 -11.84 -24.59
CA GLU A 107 41.01 -12.50 -25.82
C GLU A 107 40.66 -11.75 -27.13
N ARG A 108 40.04 -10.56 -27.05
CA ARG A 108 39.63 -9.79 -28.25
C ARG A 108 40.09 -8.33 -28.24
N GLU A 109 41.23 -8.03 -27.63
CA GLU A 109 41.93 -6.78 -27.92
C GLU A 109 42.57 -6.86 -29.32
N PRO A 110 42.28 -5.92 -30.24
CA PRO A 110 42.96 -5.89 -31.53
C PRO A 110 44.42 -5.46 -31.33
N ALA A 111 45.35 -6.24 -31.89
CA ALA A 111 46.74 -5.84 -32.01
C ALA A 111 46.83 -4.48 -32.72
N SER A 112 47.49 -3.53 -32.07
CA SER A 112 47.72 -2.17 -32.51
C SER A 112 48.30 -2.12 -33.95
N GLY A 113 47.43 -1.86 -34.93
CA GLY A 113 47.79 -1.53 -36.29
C GLY A 113 47.45 -0.08 -36.57
N ASN A 114 48.48 0.74 -36.82
CA ASN A 114 48.33 2.14 -37.21
C ASN A 114 47.48 2.26 -38.48
N VAL A 115 46.24 2.73 -38.33
CA VAL A 115 45.40 3.13 -39.46
C VAL A 115 45.25 4.64 -39.40
N GLU A 116 45.71 5.32 -40.44
CA GLU A 116 45.55 6.76 -40.62
C GLU A 116 44.07 7.13 -40.70
N TYR A 117 43.66 8.03 -39.81
CA TYR A 117 42.31 8.56 -39.73
C TYR A 117 42.05 9.53 -40.88
N SER A 118 41.43 9.04 -41.96
CA SER A 118 40.75 9.92 -42.92
C SER A 118 39.45 10.45 -42.30
N THR A 119 39.22 11.74 -42.52
CA THR A 119 38.14 12.60 -42.04
C THR A 119 36.78 11.90 -41.92
N VAL A 120 36.47 11.42 -40.70
CA VAL A 120 35.15 10.92 -40.35
C VAL A 120 34.19 12.10 -40.26
N ASN A 121 33.17 12.06 -41.12
CA ASN A 121 32.09 13.03 -41.21
C ASN A 121 31.33 13.09 -39.86
N GLN A 122 31.67 14.06 -39.00
CA GLN A 122 31.15 14.23 -37.64
C GLN A 122 29.61 14.31 -37.58
N ASN A 123 28.96 14.61 -38.70
CA ASN A 123 27.51 14.65 -38.83
C ASN A 123 26.83 13.27 -38.75
N ARG A 124 27.57 12.15 -38.85
CA ARG A 124 26.98 10.80 -38.75
C ARG A 124 26.81 10.27 -37.32
N ILE A 125 27.47 10.88 -36.34
CA ILE A 125 27.38 10.45 -34.93
C ILE A 125 26.04 10.91 -34.31
N TYR A 126 25.43 11.96 -34.85
CA TYR A 126 24.19 12.53 -34.34
C TYR A 126 22.91 11.76 -34.71
N ASP A 127 22.97 10.81 -35.65
CA ASP A 127 21.79 10.02 -36.08
C ASP A 127 21.60 8.71 -35.28
N CYS A 128 22.58 8.32 -34.47
CA CYS A 128 22.42 7.22 -33.53
C CYS A 128 21.87 7.77 -32.23
N GLU A 129 20.55 7.88 -32.15
CA GLU A 129 19.80 8.08 -30.91
C GLU A 129 20.23 7.03 -29.87
N THR A 130 21.26 7.35 -29.08
CA THR A 130 21.80 6.49 -28.04
C THR A 130 20.85 6.60 -26.86
N VAL A 131 20.03 5.58 -26.68
CA VAL A 131 19.21 5.45 -25.47
C VAL A 131 20.16 5.09 -24.33
N TYR A 132 20.24 5.88 -23.27
CA TYR A 132 21.15 5.55 -22.17
C TYR A 132 20.45 4.78 -21.05
N GLU A 133 19.15 5.01 -20.91
CA GLU A 133 18.34 4.41 -19.87
C GLU A 133 16.87 4.38 -20.31
N VAL A 134 16.20 3.27 -20.01
CA VAL A 134 14.76 3.13 -20.20
C VAL A 134 14.15 3.04 -18.81
N ILE A 135 13.55 4.14 -18.36
CA ILE A 135 12.84 4.15 -17.08
C ILE A 135 11.35 3.98 -17.39
N PRO A 136 10.74 2.84 -17.04
CA PRO A 136 9.30 2.69 -17.19
C PRO A 136 8.60 3.70 -16.29
N GLU A 137 7.58 4.37 -16.82
CA GLU A 137 6.83 5.32 -16.03
C GLU A 137 6.15 4.58 -14.89
N LYS A 138 6.40 5.06 -13.66
CA LYS A 138 6.11 4.30 -12.44
C LYS A 138 4.68 3.76 -12.43
N TYR A 139 3.67 4.60 -12.69
CA TYR A 139 2.27 4.16 -12.63
C TYR A 139 1.93 3.07 -13.66
N ILE A 140 2.62 3.06 -14.80
CA ILE A 140 2.39 2.09 -15.87
C ILE A 140 2.93 0.73 -15.48
N TYR A 141 4.19 0.69 -15.05
CA TYR A 141 4.83 -0.53 -14.54
C TYR A 141 3.96 -1.17 -13.46
N GLU A 142 3.51 -0.35 -12.52
CA GLU A 142 2.64 -0.75 -11.41
C GLU A 142 1.30 -1.35 -11.88
N TYR A 143 0.65 -0.71 -12.87
CA TYR A 143 -0.62 -1.19 -13.42
C TYR A 143 -0.46 -2.55 -14.12
N TYR A 144 0.54 -2.69 -15.00
CA TYR A 144 0.75 -3.93 -15.75
C TYR A 144 1.22 -5.07 -14.87
N LEU A 145 2.09 -4.80 -13.90
CA LEU A 145 2.54 -5.78 -12.93
C LEU A 145 1.37 -6.30 -12.09
N THR A 146 0.45 -5.43 -11.64
CA THR A 146 -0.76 -5.84 -10.92
C THR A 146 -1.60 -6.79 -11.77
N ARG A 147 -1.86 -6.41 -13.03
CA ARG A 147 -2.65 -7.25 -13.95
C ARG A 147 -1.97 -8.56 -14.29
N TYR A 148 -0.65 -8.56 -14.38
CA TYR A 148 0.13 -9.77 -14.62
C TYR A 148 -0.02 -10.74 -13.45
N ILE A 149 0.13 -10.26 -12.22
CA ILE A 149 -0.05 -11.07 -11.00
C ILE A 149 -1.49 -11.62 -10.92
N GLU A 150 -2.49 -10.79 -11.19
CA GLU A 150 -3.90 -11.20 -11.24
C GLU A 150 -4.10 -12.34 -12.25
N LYS A 151 -3.67 -12.14 -13.50
CA LYS A 151 -3.78 -13.16 -14.57
C LYS A 151 -3.00 -14.44 -14.24
N ALA A 152 -1.81 -14.30 -13.65
CA ALA A 152 -1.01 -15.45 -13.25
C ALA A 152 -1.75 -16.28 -12.21
N LEU A 153 -2.35 -15.64 -11.20
CA LEU A 153 -3.13 -16.32 -10.16
C LEU A 153 -4.44 -16.92 -10.68
N GLU A 154 -5.04 -16.33 -11.72
CA GLU A 154 -6.24 -16.88 -12.37
C GLU A 154 -5.92 -18.13 -13.21
N LYS A 155 -4.86 -18.08 -14.02
CA LYS A 155 -4.54 -19.13 -14.98
C LYS A 155 -3.79 -20.32 -14.39
N ASN A 156 -2.98 -20.11 -13.35
CA ASN A 156 -2.15 -21.17 -12.80
C ASN A 156 -2.88 -22.03 -11.76
N THR A 157 -2.67 -23.34 -11.82
CA THR A 157 -3.12 -24.29 -10.81
C THR A 157 -2.34 -24.15 -9.50
N GLU A 158 -1.03 -23.90 -9.57
CA GLU A 158 -0.14 -23.70 -8.41
C GLU A 158 -0.10 -22.24 -7.89
N LYS A 159 -1.24 -21.75 -7.41
CA LYS A 159 -1.39 -20.35 -6.94
C LYS A 159 -0.43 -19.98 -5.80
N LEU A 160 -0.11 -20.94 -4.93
CA LEU A 160 0.80 -20.72 -3.80
C LEU A 160 2.23 -20.37 -4.26
N SER A 161 2.71 -20.99 -5.34
CA SER A 161 4.02 -20.74 -5.93
C SER A 161 4.14 -19.28 -6.41
N ILE A 162 3.06 -18.75 -7.01
CA ILE A 162 3.00 -17.35 -7.44
C ILE A 162 2.97 -16.40 -6.24
N ILE A 163 2.19 -16.69 -5.20
CA ILE A 163 2.15 -15.87 -3.99
C ILE A 163 3.55 -15.82 -3.34
N LYS A 164 4.25 -16.95 -3.25
CA LYS A 164 5.64 -17.01 -2.76
C LYS A 164 6.58 -16.15 -3.60
N LEU A 165 6.44 -16.19 -4.93
CA LEU A 165 7.20 -15.35 -5.84
C LEU A 165 6.90 -13.86 -5.62
N CYS A 166 5.63 -13.47 -5.53
CA CYS A 166 5.21 -12.10 -5.22
C CYS A 166 5.81 -11.63 -3.88
N LEU A 167 5.83 -12.49 -2.86
CA LEU A 167 6.45 -12.16 -1.59
C LEU A 167 7.95 -12.01 -1.64
N LYS A 168 8.63 -12.81 -2.47
CA LYS A 168 10.05 -12.63 -2.74
C LYS A 168 10.31 -11.26 -3.37
N PHE A 169 9.47 -10.83 -4.32
CA PHE A 169 9.55 -9.48 -4.89
C PHE A 169 9.25 -8.40 -3.86
N LEU A 170 8.26 -8.60 -3.00
CA LEU A 170 7.94 -7.68 -1.92
C LEU A 170 9.09 -7.47 -0.94
N LYS A 171 10.10 -8.35 -0.86
CA LYS A 171 11.29 -8.10 -0.03
C LYS A 171 12.19 -7.01 -0.61
N ASN A 172 12.07 -6.71 -1.91
CA ASN A 172 12.75 -5.60 -2.54
C ASN A 172 12.05 -4.27 -2.18
N LYS A 173 12.82 -3.29 -1.68
CA LYS A 173 12.32 -1.98 -1.26
C LYS A 173 11.55 -1.25 -2.37
N ASP A 174 12.00 -1.34 -3.62
CA ASP A 174 11.35 -0.68 -4.75
C ASP A 174 9.94 -1.24 -4.94
N PHE A 175 9.80 -2.56 -4.83
CA PHE A 175 8.52 -3.25 -4.92
C PHE A 175 7.62 -3.02 -3.70
N GLN A 176 8.19 -2.84 -2.49
CA GLN A 176 7.41 -2.46 -1.31
C GLN A 176 6.69 -1.14 -1.53
N THR A 177 7.38 -0.13 -2.08
CA THR A 177 6.75 1.17 -2.33
C THR A 177 5.58 1.08 -3.32
N PHE A 178 5.65 0.17 -4.29
CA PHE A 178 4.55 -0.15 -5.19
C PHE A 178 3.38 -0.79 -4.45
N PHE A 179 3.66 -1.79 -3.61
CA PHE A 179 2.62 -2.58 -2.94
C PHE A 179 1.90 -1.81 -1.82
N ILE A 180 2.56 -0.82 -1.22
CA ILE A 180 1.98 0.04 -0.18
C ILE A 180 0.81 0.90 -0.70
N LYS A 181 0.64 1.05 -2.03
CA LYS A 181 -0.47 1.81 -2.59
C LYS A 181 -1.82 1.15 -2.28
N PRO A 182 -2.81 1.90 -1.76
CA PRO A 182 -4.14 1.37 -1.39
C PRO A 182 -4.82 0.53 -2.48
N GLY A 183 -4.74 0.97 -3.74
CA GLY A 183 -5.36 0.27 -4.87
C GLY A 183 -4.80 -1.15 -5.09
N ASN A 184 -3.50 -1.34 -4.86
CA ASN A 184 -2.85 -2.63 -5.04
C ASN A 184 -3.17 -3.58 -3.87
N LYS A 185 -3.20 -3.06 -2.64
CA LYS A 185 -3.62 -3.85 -1.46
C LYS A 185 -5.04 -4.40 -1.63
N ARG A 186 -5.99 -3.57 -2.08
CA ARG A 186 -7.39 -3.98 -2.29
C ARG A 186 -7.55 -5.16 -3.26
N ARG A 187 -6.64 -5.30 -4.22
CA ARG A 187 -6.65 -6.40 -5.20
C ARG A 187 -5.92 -7.63 -4.70
N PHE A 188 -4.76 -7.43 -4.07
CA PHE A 188 -3.89 -8.54 -3.68
C PHE A 188 -4.30 -9.21 -2.37
N ILE A 189 -4.81 -8.46 -1.38
CA ILE A 189 -5.24 -9.00 -0.09
C ILE A 189 -6.31 -10.10 -0.24
N PRO A 190 -7.41 -9.90 -1.00
CA PRO A 190 -8.39 -10.97 -1.24
C PRO A 190 -7.78 -12.24 -1.82
N LEU A 191 -6.80 -12.10 -2.72
CA LEU A 191 -6.12 -13.23 -3.35
C LEU A 191 -5.27 -14.00 -2.34
N ILE A 192 -4.55 -13.30 -1.47
CA ILE A 192 -3.84 -13.93 -0.36
C ILE A 192 -4.82 -14.68 0.54
N ILE A 193 -5.90 -14.04 0.98
CA ILE A 193 -6.89 -14.66 1.87
C ILE A 193 -7.48 -15.93 1.25
N LYS A 194 -7.78 -15.87 -0.06
CA LYS A 194 -8.40 -16.98 -0.78
C LYS A 194 -7.46 -18.17 -0.99
N TYR A 195 -6.17 -17.93 -1.22
CA TYR A 195 -5.25 -18.97 -1.70
C TYR A 195 -4.09 -19.29 -0.75
N CYS A 196 -3.85 -18.49 0.27
CA CYS A 196 -2.80 -18.71 1.24
C CYS A 196 -3.33 -19.38 2.51
N SER A 197 -3.05 -20.68 2.65
CA SER A 197 -3.28 -21.41 3.90
C SER A 197 -2.09 -21.35 4.86
N ASP A 198 -0.91 -21.00 4.37
CA ASP A 198 0.35 -20.98 5.12
C ASP A 198 0.42 -19.79 6.09
N PHE A 199 0.46 -20.08 7.39
CA PHE A 199 0.46 -19.07 8.45
C PHE A 199 1.73 -18.21 8.47
N GLU A 200 2.91 -18.80 8.23
CA GLU A 200 4.17 -18.04 8.25
C GLU A 200 4.20 -17.06 7.08
N LEU A 201 3.67 -17.49 5.94
CA LEU A 201 3.53 -16.66 4.76
C LEU A 201 2.59 -15.46 5.02
N LEU A 202 1.46 -15.67 5.69
CA LEU A 202 0.54 -14.60 6.10
C LEU A 202 1.22 -13.59 7.03
N VAL A 203 1.99 -14.03 8.02
CA VAL A 203 2.75 -13.12 8.90
C VAL A 203 3.69 -12.24 8.11
N ASN A 204 4.40 -12.82 7.15
CA ASN A 204 5.33 -12.09 6.32
C ASN A 204 4.61 -11.03 5.48
N VAL A 205 3.48 -11.37 4.86
CA VAL A 205 2.62 -10.39 4.17
C VAL A 205 2.26 -9.24 5.11
N LEU A 206 1.79 -9.55 6.32
CA LEU A 206 1.30 -8.55 7.26
C LEU A 206 2.40 -7.59 7.76
N LYS A 207 3.60 -8.12 7.98
CA LYS A 207 4.79 -7.32 8.28
C LYS A 207 5.10 -6.36 7.12
N MET A 208 4.97 -6.82 5.89
CA MET A 208 5.29 -6.04 4.69
C MET A 208 4.27 -4.92 4.41
N ILE A 209 2.99 -5.18 4.61
CA ILE A 209 1.94 -4.17 4.37
C ILE A 209 1.80 -3.14 5.49
N SER A 210 2.57 -3.28 6.57
CA SER A 210 2.37 -2.56 7.83
C SER A 210 0.96 -2.77 8.35
N PHE A 211 0.70 -3.93 8.97
CA PHE A 211 -0.63 -4.37 9.39
C PHE A 211 -1.42 -3.30 10.16
N ASP A 212 -0.75 -2.54 11.02
CA ASP A 212 -1.35 -1.42 11.75
C ASP A 212 -1.91 -0.32 10.83
N ILE A 213 -1.12 0.11 9.85
CA ILE A 213 -1.55 1.09 8.84
C ILE A 213 -2.69 0.49 8.00
N TRP A 214 -2.59 -0.78 7.62
CA TRP A 214 -3.64 -1.44 6.83
C TRP A 214 -4.99 -1.50 7.57
N ILE A 215 -5.00 -1.87 8.86
CA ILE A 215 -6.21 -1.85 9.71
C ILE A 215 -6.86 -0.46 9.71
N ILE A 216 -6.05 0.60 9.76
CA ILE A 216 -6.53 1.96 9.94
C ILE A 216 -7.06 2.56 8.62
N TYR A 217 -6.51 2.20 7.46
CA TYR A 217 -6.78 2.91 6.21
C TYR A 217 -7.40 2.06 5.09
N ASP A 218 -7.17 0.75 5.09
CA ASP A 218 -7.35 -0.07 3.88
C ASP A 218 -8.10 -1.39 4.13
N SER A 219 -8.47 -1.71 5.36
CA SER A 219 -9.07 -3.01 5.70
C SER A 219 -10.57 -3.05 5.44
N GLU A 220 -11.01 -4.08 4.71
CA GLU A 220 -12.43 -4.48 4.71
C GLU A 220 -12.75 -5.35 5.94
N PRO A 221 -13.96 -5.29 6.50
CA PRO A 221 -14.33 -6.04 7.71
C PRO A 221 -14.02 -7.53 7.64
N ASP A 222 -14.48 -8.22 6.60
CA ASP A 222 -14.29 -9.68 6.47
C ASP A 222 -12.80 -10.06 6.37
N GLN A 223 -12.02 -9.22 5.70
CA GLN A 223 -10.58 -9.42 5.56
C GLN A 223 -9.87 -9.19 6.89
N LEU A 224 -10.29 -8.16 7.62
CA LEU A 224 -9.76 -7.84 8.94
C LEU A 224 -10.04 -8.97 9.91
N GLU A 225 -11.27 -9.48 9.97
CA GLU A 225 -11.65 -10.58 10.82
C GLU A 225 -10.85 -11.85 10.49
N PHE A 226 -10.70 -12.18 9.21
CA PHE A 226 -9.89 -13.31 8.77
C PHE A 226 -8.43 -13.21 9.25
N PHE A 227 -7.80 -12.05 9.05
CA PHE A 227 -6.43 -11.89 9.51
C PHE A 227 -6.35 -11.91 11.02
N LEU A 228 -7.19 -11.18 11.73
CA LEU A 228 -7.17 -11.15 13.19
C LEU A 228 -7.34 -12.54 13.79
N TYR A 229 -8.25 -13.36 13.28
CA TYR A 229 -8.42 -14.74 13.72
C TYR A 229 -7.10 -15.54 13.62
N ARG A 230 -6.40 -15.46 12.48
CA ARG A 230 -5.16 -16.21 12.24
C ARG A 230 -3.94 -15.61 12.93
N VAL A 231 -3.94 -14.31 13.10
CA VAL A 231 -2.79 -13.51 13.54
C VAL A 231 -2.81 -13.34 15.05
N HIS A 232 -3.98 -13.39 15.68
CA HIS A 232 -4.13 -13.43 17.13
C HIS A 232 -3.40 -14.64 17.74
N ALA A 233 -3.39 -15.78 17.05
CA ALA A 233 -2.59 -16.95 17.41
C ALA A 233 -1.08 -16.66 17.47
N LEU A 234 -0.61 -15.58 16.82
CA LEU A 234 0.80 -15.26 16.64
C LEU A 234 1.21 -14.03 17.44
N LYS A 235 2.42 -14.08 18.03
CA LYS A 235 2.92 -13.05 18.95
C LYS A 235 2.99 -11.65 18.31
N GLU A 236 3.41 -11.56 17.04
CA GLU A 236 3.51 -10.29 16.32
C GLU A 236 2.15 -9.65 16.01
N GLY A 237 1.14 -10.49 15.80
CA GLY A 237 -0.23 -10.04 15.66
C GLY A 237 -0.77 -9.36 16.89
N ARG A 238 -0.51 -9.97 18.05
CA ARG A 238 -0.86 -9.41 19.35
C ARG A 238 -0.17 -8.08 19.61
N LYS A 239 1.12 -7.96 19.27
CA LYS A 239 1.85 -6.68 19.33
C LYS A 239 1.22 -5.59 18.47
N ALA A 240 0.69 -5.93 17.30
CA ALA A 240 -0.04 -4.95 16.50
C ALA A 240 -1.31 -4.50 17.24
N LEU A 241 -2.05 -5.44 17.83
CA LEU A 241 -3.23 -5.16 18.66
C LEU A 241 -2.92 -4.54 20.03
N GLU A 242 -1.67 -4.39 20.43
CA GLU A 242 -1.36 -3.64 21.65
C GLU A 242 -1.48 -2.12 21.46
N LYS A 243 -1.50 -1.65 20.21
CA LYS A 243 -1.62 -0.24 19.87
C LYS A 243 -3.09 0.22 19.89
N ASP A 244 -3.27 1.53 19.83
CA ASP A 244 -4.57 2.20 19.78
C ASP A 244 -5.25 2.06 18.41
N MET A 245 -5.65 0.84 18.06
CA MET A 245 -6.31 0.56 16.77
C MET A 245 -7.77 0.97 16.77
N ILE A 246 -8.49 0.75 17.87
CA ILE A 246 -9.92 1.07 17.95
C ILE A 246 -10.15 2.58 17.79
N TYR A 247 -9.45 3.43 18.54
CA TYR A 247 -9.68 4.86 18.40
C TYR A 247 -9.11 5.41 17.10
N MET A 248 -7.97 4.91 16.62
CA MET A 248 -7.46 5.29 15.30
C MET A 248 -8.42 4.92 14.17
N GLY A 249 -9.00 3.72 14.20
CA GLY A 249 -9.99 3.27 13.23
C GLY A 249 -11.27 4.11 13.29
N TYR A 250 -11.78 4.38 14.49
CA TYR A 250 -12.94 5.24 14.68
C TYR A 250 -12.68 6.67 14.17
N ALA A 251 -11.56 7.27 14.57
CA ALA A 251 -11.18 8.62 14.17
C ALA A 251 -10.95 8.74 12.65
N ASN A 252 -10.54 7.66 11.98
CA ASN A 252 -10.38 7.59 10.52
C ASN A 252 -11.67 7.31 9.73
N SER A 253 -12.84 7.32 10.39
CA SER A 253 -14.12 6.93 9.76
C SER A 253 -14.15 5.47 9.27
N MET A 254 -13.19 4.63 9.65
CA MET A 254 -13.16 3.18 9.37
C MET A 254 -13.92 2.42 10.46
N LYS A 255 -15.17 2.84 10.68
CA LYS A 255 -15.94 2.44 11.85
C LYS A 255 -16.35 0.97 11.81
N LYS A 256 -16.52 0.40 10.61
CA LYS A 256 -16.82 -1.04 10.42
C LYS A 256 -15.76 -1.95 11.05
N SER A 257 -14.50 -1.49 11.13
CA SER A 257 -13.42 -2.24 11.77
C SER A 257 -13.51 -2.24 13.30
N VAL A 258 -14.22 -1.29 13.91
CA VAL A 258 -14.30 -1.13 15.38
C VAL A 258 -15.00 -2.31 16.03
N GLU A 259 -16.12 -2.78 15.45
CA GLU A 259 -16.82 -3.96 15.98
C GLU A 259 -15.90 -5.19 15.99
N ILE A 260 -15.19 -5.42 14.89
CA ILE A 260 -14.27 -6.56 14.77
C ILE A 260 -13.11 -6.42 15.75
N LEU A 261 -12.48 -5.25 15.84
CA LEU A 261 -11.38 -5.02 16.78
C LEU A 261 -11.81 -5.27 18.24
N LEU A 262 -13.04 -4.92 18.61
CA LEU A 262 -13.61 -5.19 19.94
C LEU A 262 -13.88 -6.68 20.22
N LYS A 263 -13.86 -7.56 19.21
CA LYS A 263 -13.84 -9.03 19.43
C LYS A 263 -12.47 -9.51 19.92
N TYR A 264 -11.39 -8.82 19.55
CA TYR A 264 -10.01 -9.21 19.85
C TYR A 264 -9.33 -8.33 20.90
N GLN A 265 -9.89 -7.15 21.21
CA GLN A 265 -9.39 -6.24 22.23
C GLN A 265 -10.47 -5.98 23.28
N ASN A 266 -10.09 -6.01 24.56
CA ASN A 266 -11.03 -5.76 25.65
C ASN A 266 -11.58 -4.33 25.62
N CYS A 267 -10.68 -3.34 25.61
CA CYS A 267 -11.00 -1.92 25.63
C CYS A 267 -10.04 -1.14 24.72
N PRO A 268 -10.49 0.00 24.16
CA PRO A 268 -9.62 0.90 23.41
C PRO A 268 -8.57 1.51 24.33
N LYS A 269 -7.36 1.76 23.80
CA LYS A 269 -6.24 2.33 24.55
C LYS A 269 -6.02 3.77 24.13
N PHE A 270 -6.11 4.71 25.05
CA PHE A 270 -5.90 6.10 24.70
C PHE A 270 -4.49 6.37 24.19
N SER A 271 -4.37 7.11 23.10
CA SER A 271 -3.09 7.60 22.61
C SER A 271 -3.16 9.06 22.18
N ARG A 272 -2.07 9.79 22.39
CA ARG A 272 -1.95 11.18 21.92
C ARG A 272 -2.11 11.27 20.39
N ARG A 273 -1.70 10.23 19.66
CA ARG A 273 -1.77 10.18 18.20
C ARG A 273 -3.22 10.13 17.71
N SER A 274 -4.06 9.26 18.27
CA SER A 274 -5.48 9.18 17.89
C SER A 274 -6.24 10.44 18.30
N TYR A 275 -5.92 11.00 19.46
CA TYR A 275 -6.45 12.29 19.90
C TYR A 275 -6.16 13.41 18.88
N GLN A 276 -4.89 13.56 18.50
CA GLN A 276 -4.48 14.56 17.50
C GLN A 276 -5.17 14.33 16.15
N TYR A 277 -5.38 13.07 15.77
CA TYR A 277 -6.06 12.74 14.53
C TYR A 277 -7.54 13.14 14.55
N ALA A 278 -8.26 12.79 15.62
CA ALA A 278 -9.65 13.21 15.79
C ALA A 278 -9.79 14.72 15.92
N LEU A 279 -8.85 15.39 16.59
CA LEU A 279 -8.82 16.86 16.68
C LEU A 279 -8.63 17.50 15.29
N ARG A 280 -7.74 16.95 14.44
CA ARG A 280 -7.62 17.40 13.05
C ARG A 280 -8.92 17.22 12.26
N ASN A 281 -9.62 16.10 12.47
CA ASN A 281 -10.90 15.86 11.83
C ASN A 281 -12.01 16.75 12.35
N LEU A 282 -11.98 17.12 13.63
CA LEU A 282 -12.87 18.11 14.23
C LEU A 282 -12.67 19.46 13.54
N ILE A 283 -11.42 19.89 13.43
CA ILE A 283 -11.03 21.14 12.79
C ILE A 283 -11.41 21.13 11.30
N SER A 284 -11.14 20.06 10.56
CA SER A 284 -11.44 20.00 9.12
C SER A 284 -12.94 20.02 8.81
N LYS A 285 -13.78 19.46 9.70
CA LYS A 285 -15.24 19.49 9.57
C LYS A 285 -15.85 20.85 9.90
N ARG A 286 -15.09 21.83 10.41
CA ARG A 286 -15.60 23.17 10.75
C ARG A 286 -14.75 24.26 10.12
N ARG A 287 -15.38 25.14 9.33
CA ARG A 287 -14.67 26.18 8.56
C ARG A 287 -14.13 27.36 9.38
N ARG A 288 -14.46 27.46 10.68
CA ARG A 288 -14.13 28.61 11.54
C ARG A 288 -14.01 28.18 13.00
N PHE A 289 -12.80 27.83 13.43
CA PHE A 289 -12.43 27.88 14.84
C PHE A 289 -11.27 28.86 14.95
N ASP A 290 -11.32 29.76 15.93
CA ASP A 290 -10.14 30.52 16.28
C ASP A 290 -9.10 29.59 16.92
N SER A 291 -7.83 29.85 16.65
CA SER A 291 -6.70 29.25 17.34
C SER A 291 -6.86 29.28 18.86
N ALA A 292 -7.37 30.39 19.42
CA ALA A 292 -7.61 30.54 20.85
C ALA A 292 -8.69 29.58 21.37
N GLU A 293 -9.76 29.36 20.60
CA GLU A 293 -10.83 28.40 20.90
C GLU A 293 -10.37 26.95 20.79
N LEU A 294 -9.21 26.65 20.21
CA LEU A 294 -8.70 25.28 20.15
C LEU A 294 -7.72 24.98 21.30
N MET A 295 -7.16 26.02 21.94
CA MET A 295 -6.14 25.88 22.98
C MET A 295 -6.61 25.07 24.18
N HIS A 296 -7.90 25.14 24.56
CA HIS A 296 -8.42 24.35 25.67
C HIS A 296 -8.55 22.86 25.32
N LEU A 297 -8.67 22.51 24.05
CA LEU A 297 -8.64 21.12 23.55
C LEU A 297 -7.22 20.62 23.27
N VAL A 298 -6.18 21.46 23.34
CA VAL A 298 -4.80 21.00 23.08
C VAL A 298 -4.33 20.01 24.15
N LYS A 299 -4.74 20.18 25.41
CA LYS A 299 -4.36 19.26 26.49
C LYS A 299 -5.23 17.99 26.42
N PRO A 300 -4.64 16.84 26.04
CA PRO A 300 -5.40 15.61 25.82
C PRO A 300 -5.90 15.04 27.16
N THR A 301 -7.20 14.73 27.21
CA THR A 301 -7.79 13.87 28.24
C THR A 301 -8.72 12.88 27.57
N GLU A 302 -8.94 11.72 28.20
CA GLU A 302 -9.84 10.70 27.64
C GLU A 302 -11.28 11.22 27.52
N ASN A 303 -11.79 11.98 28.49
CA ASN A 303 -13.13 12.60 28.40
C ASN A 303 -13.24 13.56 27.22
N LYS A 304 -12.22 14.42 27.00
CA LYS A 304 -12.17 15.30 25.82
C LYS A 304 -12.16 14.50 24.54
N PHE A 305 -11.40 13.41 24.52
CA PHE A 305 -11.34 12.57 23.34
C PHE A 305 -12.70 11.97 23.01
N GLN A 306 -13.37 11.37 23.99
CA GLN A 306 -14.70 10.83 23.82
C GLN A 306 -15.70 11.90 23.40
N GLY A 307 -15.65 13.10 23.99
CA GLY A 307 -16.46 14.24 23.55
C GLY A 307 -16.25 14.56 22.06
N ILE A 308 -14.98 14.61 21.62
CA ILE A 308 -14.64 14.85 20.20
C ILE A 308 -15.18 13.72 19.31
N LEU A 309 -15.02 12.45 19.70
CA LEU A 309 -15.55 11.32 18.93
C LEU A 309 -17.07 11.37 18.82
N THR A 310 -17.76 11.73 19.90
CA THR A 310 -19.21 11.97 19.91
C THR A 310 -19.60 13.07 18.94
N PHE A 311 -18.92 14.21 18.97
CA PHE A 311 -19.17 15.29 18.01
C PHE A 311 -18.97 14.83 16.56
N LEU A 312 -17.88 14.12 16.27
CA LEU A 312 -17.58 13.63 14.93
C LEU A 312 -18.64 12.66 14.42
N ALA A 313 -19.18 11.81 15.30
CA ALA A 313 -20.28 10.89 15.03
C ALA A 313 -21.58 11.65 14.76
N PHE A 314 -21.92 12.61 15.62
CA PHE A 314 -23.09 13.47 15.48
C PHE A 314 -23.09 14.21 14.15
N LYS A 315 -21.96 14.80 13.74
CA LYS A 315 -21.83 15.50 12.46
C LYS A 315 -21.95 14.59 11.24
N GLU A 316 -21.63 13.31 11.38
CA GLU A 316 -21.77 12.36 10.28
C GLU A 316 -23.23 11.93 10.06
N LYS A 317 -24.06 11.98 11.11
CA LYS A 317 -25.49 11.61 11.06
C LYS A 317 -25.75 10.25 10.39
N SER A 318 -24.87 9.28 10.61
CA SER A 318 -25.01 7.92 10.07
C SER A 318 -25.33 6.91 11.17
N ASP A 319 -26.23 5.96 10.90
CA ASP A 319 -26.55 4.87 11.83
C ASP A 319 -25.31 4.06 12.19
N ALA A 320 -24.42 3.87 11.20
CA ALA A 320 -23.12 3.24 11.45
C ALA A 320 -22.32 4.02 12.49
N ALA A 321 -22.21 5.35 12.39
CA ALA A 321 -21.50 6.16 13.38
C ALA A 321 -22.05 5.96 14.79
N PHE A 322 -23.39 5.97 14.90
CA PHE A 322 -24.13 5.77 16.15
C PHE A 322 -23.82 4.40 16.76
N GLN A 323 -23.97 3.31 15.98
CA GLN A 323 -23.76 1.95 16.50
C GLN A 323 -22.31 1.72 16.93
N HIS A 324 -21.33 2.17 16.14
CA HIS A 324 -19.92 1.97 16.51
C HIS A 324 -19.53 2.80 17.75
N LEU A 325 -20.07 4.01 17.90
CA LEU A 325 -19.83 4.82 19.09
C LEU A 325 -20.46 4.18 20.33
N ARG A 326 -21.63 3.57 20.17
CA ARG A 326 -22.29 2.82 21.22
C ARG A 326 -21.48 1.60 21.68
N LEU A 327 -20.93 0.83 20.74
CA LEU A 327 -20.01 -0.27 21.06
C LEU A 327 -18.79 0.24 21.82
N LEU A 328 -18.24 1.38 21.40
CA LEU A 328 -17.11 2.04 22.08
C LEU A 328 -17.48 2.35 23.54
N TRP A 329 -18.58 3.08 23.78
CA TRP A 329 -19.04 3.41 25.14
C TRP A 329 -19.30 2.19 26.02
N ARG A 330 -19.76 1.09 25.43
CA ARG A 330 -19.95 -0.18 26.14
C ARG A 330 -18.63 -0.84 26.55
N SER A 331 -17.54 -0.58 25.85
CA SER A 331 -16.21 -1.13 26.15
C SER A 331 -15.38 -0.30 27.14
N LEU A 332 -15.81 0.92 27.49
CA LEU A 332 -15.02 1.85 28.30
C LEU A 332 -15.29 1.71 29.80
N PRO A 333 -14.27 1.73 30.68
CA PRO A 333 -14.43 1.73 32.14
C PRO A 333 -14.88 3.08 32.72
N MET A 334 -14.92 4.11 31.89
CA MET A 334 -15.06 5.50 32.30
C MET A 334 -16.48 5.83 32.78
N CYS A 335 -16.57 6.82 33.66
CA CYS A 335 -17.82 7.51 33.96
C CYS A 335 -18.36 8.19 32.70
N PHE A 336 -19.66 8.44 32.70
CA PHE A 336 -20.27 9.22 31.64
C PHE A 336 -19.87 10.69 31.70
N ILE A 337 -19.87 11.35 30.55
CA ILE A 337 -19.61 12.77 30.43
C ILE A 337 -20.89 13.52 30.74
N THR A 338 -20.82 14.48 31.65
CA THR A 338 -21.94 15.34 32.01
C THR A 338 -22.18 16.44 30.99
N LEU A 339 -23.38 17.02 30.98
CA LEU A 339 -23.67 18.20 30.16
C LEU A 339 -22.73 19.38 30.48
N ASN A 340 -22.35 19.55 31.75
CA ASN A 340 -21.41 20.59 32.16
C ASN A 340 -20.02 20.36 31.58
N GLU A 341 -19.55 19.11 31.50
CA GLU A 341 -18.31 18.78 30.80
C GLU A 341 -18.42 19.06 29.30
N PHE A 342 -19.55 18.74 28.65
CA PHE A 342 -19.78 19.13 27.24
C PHE A 342 -19.75 20.65 27.05
N LYS A 343 -20.43 21.41 27.91
CA LYS A 343 -20.40 22.88 27.90
C LYS A 343 -18.98 23.43 28.13
N TYR A 344 -18.21 22.82 29.02
CA TYR A 344 -16.82 23.21 29.24
C TYR A 344 -15.93 22.89 28.03
N MET A 345 -16.11 21.72 27.41
CA MET A 345 -15.32 21.28 26.27
C MET A 345 -15.65 21.99 24.97
N PHE A 346 -16.91 22.36 24.75
CA PHE A 346 -17.37 22.90 23.48
C PHE A 346 -17.95 24.30 23.57
N GLY A 347 -18.14 24.86 24.77
CA GLY A 347 -18.69 26.21 24.98
C GLY A 347 -17.94 27.33 24.25
N PRO A 348 -16.59 27.32 24.19
CA PRO A 348 -15.86 28.30 23.39
C PRO A 348 -16.06 28.15 21.88
N MET A 349 -16.61 27.01 21.44
CA MET A 349 -16.62 26.58 20.05
C MET A 349 -18.03 26.55 19.47
N LEU A 350 -19.03 26.13 20.23
CA LEU A 350 -20.38 25.81 19.75
C LEU A 350 -21.42 26.62 20.53
N ASP A 351 -22.52 26.92 19.87
CA ASP A 351 -23.65 27.59 20.51
C ASP A 351 -24.29 26.65 21.57
N PRO A 352 -24.86 27.20 22.66
CA PRO A 352 -25.45 26.39 23.72
C PRO A 352 -26.50 25.38 23.23
N GLU A 353 -27.29 25.74 22.21
CA GLU A 353 -28.29 24.87 21.59
C GLU A 353 -27.64 23.67 20.89
N GLU A 354 -26.58 23.91 20.11
CA GLU A 354 -25.83 22.84 19.42
C GLU A 354 -25.19 21.87 20.44
N ILE A 355 -24.68 22.40 21.56
CA ILE A 355 -24.12 21.57 22.64
C ILE A 355 -25.19 20.66 23.24
N ILE A 356 -26.41 21.18 23.45
CA ILE A 356 -27.54 20.40 23.95
C ILE A 356 -27.94 19.31 22.95
N GLU A 357 -27.99 19.60 21.65
CA GLU A 357 -28.28 18.59 20.63
C GLU A 357 -27.25 17.45 20.62
N ILE A 358 -25.96 17.79 20.66
CA ILE A 358 -24.88 16.79 20.72
C ILE A 358 -24.97 15.96 22.00
N TYR A 359 -25.31 16.61 23.13
CA TYR A 359 -25.47 15.92 24.40
C TYR A 359 -26.69 14.99 24.39
N ASN A 360 -27.80 15.38 23.78
CA ASN A 360 -28.97 14.53 23.63
C ASN A 360 -28.65 13.31 22.75
N PHE A 361 -27.95 13.52 21.63
CA PHE A 361 -27.42 12.43 20.80
C PHE A 361 -26.51 11.49 21.59
N TYR A 362 -25.68 12.03 22.47
CA TYR A 362 -24.85 11.24 23.39
C TYR A 362 -25.69 10.43 24.38
N THR A 363 -26.70 11.02 25.01
CA THR A 363 -27.56 10.31 25.97
C THR A 363 -28.32 9.17 25.31
N ASP A 364 -28.71 9.33 24.04
CA ASP A 364 -29.33 8.25 23.26
C ASP A 364 -28.36 7.09 23.01
N ILE A 365 -27.08 7.38 22.76
CA ILE A 365 -26.03 6.36 22.58
C ILE A 365 -25.83 5.54 23.85
N ILE A 366 -25.73 6.22 25.00
CA ILE A 366 -25.47 5.56 26.28
C ILE A 366 -26.73 4.99 26.94
N GLU A 367 -27.90 5.32 26.41
CA GLU A 367 -29.24 4.93 26.90
C GLU A 367 -29.46 5.30 28.37
N GLN A 368 -28.84 6.40 28.80
CA GLN A 368 -28.87 6.84 30.19
C GLN A 368 -28.66 8.35 30.25
N HIS A 369 -29.43 9.02 31.10
CA HIS A 369 -29.14 10.40 31.45
C HIS A 369 -28.11 10.43 32.58
N ALA A 370 -27.01 11.16 32.42
CA ALA A 370 -25.93 11.28 33.40
C ALA A 370 -25.90 12.68 34.01
N PRO A 371 -26.78 13.00 34.99
CA PRO A 371 -26.84 14.34 35.58
C PRO A 371 -25.59 14.70 36.39
N SER A 372 -24.83 13.70 36.84
CA SER A 372 -23.56 13.87 37.56
C SER A 372 -22.56 12.78 37.15
N CYS A 373 -21.28 13.03 37.41
CA CYS A 373 -20.21 12.05 37.18
C CYS A 373 -20.34 10.92 38.21
N GLN A 374 -21.07 9.87 37.83
CA GLN A 374 -21.28 8.68 38.64
C GLN A 374 -20.51 7.49 38.06
N PRO A 375 -19.99 6.60 38.93
CA PRO A 375 -19.46 5.31 38.50
C PRO A 375 -20.48 4.53 37.65
N ARG A 376 -19.98 3.69 36.75
CA ARG A 376 -20.86 2.81 35.95
C ARG A 376 -21.53 1.78 36.87
N MET A 377 -22.65 1.21 36.43
CA MET A 377 -23.32 0.16 37.19
C MET A 377 -22.40 -1.06 37.41
N LEU A 378 -22.58 -1.79 38.51
CA LEU A 378 -21.81 -3.01 38.82
C LEU A 378 -21.78 -4.00 37.64
N LYS A 379 -22.92 -4.20 36.96
CA LYS A 379 -23.02 -5.08 35.77
C LYS A 379 -22.03 -4.69 34.67
N HIS A 380 -21.77 -3.39 34.49
CA HIS A 380 -20.81 -2.89 33.51
C HIS A 380 -19.37 -3.21 33.92
N TYR A 381 -19.03 -3.02 35.19
CA TYR A 381 -17.72 -3.42 35.73
C TYR A 381 -17.49 -4.92 35.60
N CYS A 382 -18.49 -5.76 35.91
CA CYS A 382 -18.42 -7.20 35.72
C CYS A 382 -18.13 -7.57 34.27
N ARG A 383 -18.82 -6.95 33.30
CA ARG A 383 -18.55 -7.17 31.87
C ARG A 383 -17.10 -6.87 31.50
N LEU A 384 -16.59 -5.71 31.90
CA LEU A 384 -15.22 -5.32 31.58
C LEU A 384 -14.22 -6.26 32.24
N LYS A 385 -14.47 -6.69 33.47
CA LYS A 385 -13.60 -7.63 34.18
C LYS A 385 -13.57 -9.00 33.51
N ILE A 386 -14.73 -9.56 33.15
CA ILE A 386 -14.84 -10.85 32.45
C ILE A 386 -14.14 -10.78 31.09
N ARG A 387 -14.45 -9.75 30.28
CA ARG A 387 -13.78 -9.54 28.99
C ARG A 387 -12.28 -9.36 29.13
N ASN A 388 -11.81 -8.66 30.17
CA ASN A 388 -10.38 -8.51 30.43
C ASN A 388 -9.71 -9.84 30.74
N LEU A 389 -10.33 -10.69 31.57
CA LEU A 389 -9.79 -12.01 31.90
C LEU A 389 -9.70 -12.89 30.64
N LEU A 390 -10.74 -12.89 29.80
CA LEU A 390 -10.69 -13.61 28.52
C LEU A 390 -9.64 -13.04 27.58
N TYR A 391 -9.45 -11.72 27.55
CA TYR A 391 -8.42 -11.08 26.75
C TYR A 391 -7.01 -11.45 27.22
N GLU A 392 -6.76 -11.44 28.53
CA GLU A 392 -5.48 -11.87 29.13
C GLU A 392 -5.17 -13.34 28.85
N GLN A 393 -6.21 -14.17 28.71
CA GLN A 393 -6.10 -15.59 28.34
C GLN A 393 -6.04 -15.84 26.84
N GLU A 394 -6.09 -14.80 25.99
CA GLU A 394 -6.12 -14.94 24.53
C GLU A 394 -7.40 -15.65 24.01
N ARG A 395 -8.52 -15.50 24.71
CA ARG A 395 -9.81 -16.17 24.42
C ARG A 395 -11.00 -15.22 24.33
N LEU A 396 -10.78 -13.93 24.09
CA LEU A 396 -11.90 -12.97 24.03
C LEU A 396 -12.83 -13.20 22.83
N HIS A 397 -12.27 -13.67 21.71
CA HIS A 397 -12.97 -13.77 20.43
C HIS A 397 -13.93 -14.97 20.36
N ASP A 398 -13.63 -16.05 21.08
CA ASP A 398 -14.35 -17.33 21.10
C ASP A 398 -14.82 -17.72 22.52
N GLY A 399 -14.01 -17.42 23.54
CA GLY A 399 -14.22 -17.88 24.90
C GLY A 399 -15.48 -17.38 25.60
N ILE A 400 -16.15 -16.32 25.11
CA ILE A 400 -17.46 -15.90 25.65
C ILE A 400 -18.53 -17.00 25.44
N ASP A 401 -18.51 -17.66 24.28
CA ASP A 401 -19.49 -18.70 23.94
C ASP A 401 -19.29 -19.97 24.78
N GLU A 402 -18.07 -20.16 25.28
CA GLU A 402 -17.69 -21.32 26.10
C GLU A 402 -17.98 -21.15 27.60
N LEU A 403 -18.41 -19.96 28.05
CA LEU A 403 -18.71 -19.71 29.46
C LEU A 403 -20.00 -20.40 29.95
N GLY A 404 -20.82 -20.98 29.06
CA GLY A 404 -22.09 -21.61 29.43
C GLY A 404 -23.15 -20.63 29.98
N LEU A 405 -22.98 -19.33 29.71
CA LEU A 405 -23.92 -18.29 30.17
C LEU A 405 -25.19 -18.27 29.30
N PRO A 406 -26.33 -17.81 29.84
CA PRO A 406 -27.51 -17.48 29.03
C PRO A 406 -27.19 -16.53 27.88
N LEU A 407 -27.91 -16.68 26.75
CA LEU A 407 -27.66 -15.92 25.52
C LEU A 407 -27.63 -14.41 25.74
N ASP A 408 -28.54 -13.86 26.54
CA ASP A 408 -28.59 -12.41 26.83
C ASP A 408 -27.32 -11.91 27.53
N LEU A 409 -26.72 -12.72 28.40
CA LEU A 409 -25.45 -12.38 29.06
C LEU A 409 -24.27 -12.52 28.09
N GLN A 410 -24.29 -13.52 27.21
CA GLN A 410 -23.28 -13.64 26.15
C GLN A 410 -23.31 -12.44 25.20
N LEU A 411 -24.50 -12.03 24.73
CA LEU A 411 -24.69 -10.85 23.90
C LEU A 411 -24.21 -9.59 24.62
N TYR A 412 -24.55 -9.45 25.90
CA TYR A 412 -24.08 -8.33 26.72
C TYR A 412 -22.55 -8.27 26.83
N LEU A 413 -21.88 -9.42 27.02
CA LEU A 413 -20.41 -9.53 27.04
C LEU A 413 -19.78 -9.27 25.66
N LYS A 414 -20.47 -9.65 24.58
CA LYS A 414 -20.11 -9.34 23.18
C LYS A 414 -20.41 -7.89 22.80
N LEU A 415 -20.87 -7.06 23.74
CA LEU A 415 -21.26 -5.66 23.57
C LEU A 415 -22.52 -5.46 22.69
N LYS A 416 -23.24 -6.54 22.41
CA LYS A 416 -24.48 -6.56 21.63
C LYS A 416 -25.71 -6.44 22.55
N LYS A 417 -26.85 -6.18 21.94
CA LYS A 417 -28.16 -6.26 22.62
C LYS A 417 -28.79 -7.60 22.31
#